data_AF-A0A0Q9N1V9-F1
#
_entry.id   AF-A0A0Q9N1V9-F1
#
_cell.length_a   1.000
_cell.length_b   1.000
_cell.length_c   1.000
_cell.angle_alpha   90.00
_cell.angle_beta   90.00
_cell.angle_gamma   90.00
#
_symmetry.space_group_name_H-M   'P 1'
#
loop_
_entity.id
_entity.type
_entity.pdbx_description
1 polymer ?
#
loop_
_entity_poly.entity_id
_entity_poly.type
_entity_poly.pdbx_seq_one_letter_code
_entity_poly.pdbx_strand_id
1 'polypeptide(L)'
;MNLQLFLAFVVVAAVLACTPGVDWAYSITAGLGRRSFVPAVAGLCSGYVLHTALMVAGLAALLAGMPGVLGWITVAGAAYLLWLGTATIRSWRGASFTAAAAVDNPGQNQLRTFLQGMGTSGINPKGLLFYVALVPQFVSAEAPLPVPVQSGLLGLTFVLLAAVVYTCVALLSRKLLQSRPGAARKVTLASGIIMVGLGAVLLSEQLLPLIAGLA
;
A
#
# COMPACT_ATOMS: atom_id res chain seq x y z
N MET A 1 17.38 -1.32 -12.90
CA MET A 1 15.93 -1.06 -12.84
C MET A 1 15.65 0.18 -13.65
N ASN A 2 14.54 0.24 -14.37
CA ASN A 2 14.14 1.42 -15.12
C ASN A 2 13.70 2.53 -14.14
N LEU A 3 14.32 3.71 -14.23
CA LEU A 3 14.04 4.83 -13.32
C LEU A 3 12.59 5.32 -13.44
N GLN A 4 12.02 5.33 -14.64
CA GLN A 4 10.64 5.76 -14.88
C GLN A 4 9.65 4.83 -14.19
N LEU A 5 9.84 3.51 -14.30
CA LEU A 5 9.01 2.52 -13.59
C LEU A 5 9.12 2.68 -12.07
N PHE A 6 10.33 2.91 -11.57
CA PHE A 6 10.54 3.14 -10.14
C PHE A 6 9.86 4.41 -9.63
N LEU A 7 9.96 5.52 -10.36
CA LEU A 7 9.29 6.77 -9.99
C LEU A 7 7.77 6.63 -10.06
N ALA A 8 7.25 5.94 -11.08
CA ALA A 8 5.84 5.61 -11.17
C ALA A 8 5.38 4.79 -9.96
N PHE A 9 6.14 3.77 -9.57
CA PHE A 9 5.89 2.99 -8.36
C PHE A 9 5.84 3.87 -7.11
N VAL A 10 6.82 4.76 -6.91
CA VAL A 10 6.87 5.65 -5.73
C VAL A 10 5.60 6.50 -5.63
N VAL A 11 5.09 7.02 -6.75
CA VAL A 11 3.83 7.79 -6.77
C VAL A 11 2.66 6.91 -6.34
N VAL A 12 2.51 5.73 -6.93
CA VAL A 12 1.40 4.79 -6.60
C VAL A 12 1.47 4.38 -5.13
N ALA A 13 2.66 4.00 -4.66
CA ALA A 13 2.96 3.61 -3.29
C ALA A 13 2.62 4.73 -2.30
N ALA A 14 3.01 5.97 -2.59
CA ALA A 14 2.71 7.12 -1.74
C ALA A 14 1.21 7.40 -1.67
N VAL A 15 0.49 7.33 -2.80
CA VAL A 15 -0.97 7.52 -2.83
C VAL A 15 -1.68 6.46 -1.96
N LEU A 16 -1.26 5.20 -2.06
CA LEU A 16 -1.81 4.10 -1.26
C LEU A 16 -1.52 4.23 0.24
N ALA A 17 -0.30 4.64 0.59
CA ALA A 17 0.10 4.89 1.97
C ALA A 17 -0.67 6.08 2.58
N CYS A 18 -0.91 7.12 1.78
CA CYS A 18 -1.67 8.31 2.19
C CYS A 18 -3.19 8.08 2.26
N THR A 19 -3.70 6.96 1.74
CA THR A 19 -5.13 6.67 1.75
C THR A 19 -5.57 6.18 3.14
N PRO A 20 -6.49 6.89 3.83
CA PRO A 20 -6.95 6.50 5.15
C PRO A 20 -7.54 5.07 5.15
N GLY A 21 -7.21 4.29 6.18
CA GLY A 21 -7.65 2.91 6.34
C GLY A 21 -7.28 2.36 7.72
N VAL A 22 -7.23 1.02 7.85
CA VAL A 22 -6.98 0.36 9.14
C VAL A 22 -5.62 0.71 9.75
N ASP A 23 -4.57 0.83 8.94
CA ASP A 23 -3.22 1.22 9.41
C ASP A 23 -3.20 2.65 9.96
N TRP A 24 -3.96 3.56 9.34
CA TRP A 24 -4.14 4.93 9.82
C TRP A 24 -4.89 4.93 11.14
N ALA A 25 -6.00 4.21 11.23
CA ALA A 25 -6.77 4.10 12.45
C ALA A 25 -5.92 3.57 13.61
N TYR A 26 -5.09 2.55 13.35
CA TYR A 26 -4.15 2.03 14.33
C TYR A 26 -3.07 3.05 14.72
N SER A 27 -2.49 3.76 13.75
CA SER A 27 -1.50 4.81 13.98
C SER A 27 -2.05 6.00 14.78
N ILE A 28 -3.28 6.43 14.47
CA ILE A 28 -3.99 7.48 15.22
C ILE A 28 -4.23 7.03 16.66
N THR A 29 -4.76 5.82 16.85
CA THR A 29 -5.03 5.24 18.18
C THR A 29 -3.74 5.20 19.02
N ALA A 30 -2.62 4.76 18.41
CA ALA A 30 -1.32 4.73 19.06
C ALA A 30 -0.78 6.13 19.39
N GLY A 31 -1.02 7.13 18.54
CA GLY A 31 -0.60 8.52 18.79
C GLY A 31 -1.38 9.23 19.91
N LEU A 32 -2.61 8.80 20.18
CA LEU A 32 -3.48 9.44 21.18
C LEU A 32 -3.34 8.87 22.59
N GLY A 33 -3.25 7.54 22.69
CA GLY A 33 -3.37 6.81 23.96
C GLY A 33 -2.12 6.03 24.36
N ARG A 34 -0.95 6.31 23.78
CA ARG A 34 0.29 5.63 24.18
C ARG A 34 1.41 6.62 24.46
N ARG A 35 2.20 6.31 25.48
CA ARG A 35 3.43 7.03 25.81
C ARG A 35 4.47 6.97 24.68
N SER A 36 4.42 5.93 23.84
CA SER A 36 5.19 5.81 22.61
C SER A 36 4.38 5.11 21.53
N PHE A 37 4.31 5.71 20.33
CA PHE A 37 3.70 5.12 19.14
C PHE A 37 4.71 4.27 18.33
N VAL A 38 6.00 4.32 18.66
CA VAL A 38 7.07 3.67 17.89
C VAL A 38 6.85 2.17 17.73
N PRO A 39 6.52 1.39 18.79
CA PRO A 39 6.28 -0.04 18.62
C PRO A 39 5.09 -0.33 17.69
N ALA A 40 4.09 0.54 17.67
CA ALA A 40 2.91 0.37 16.81
C ALA A 40 3.27 0.55 15.33
N VAL A 41 3.99 1.63 14.99
CA VAL A 41 4.45 1.89 13.63
C VAL A 41 5.48 0.86 13.17
N ALA A 42 6.43 0.49 14.04
CA ALA A 42 7.38 -0.58 13.75
C ALA A 42 6.67 -1.90 13.44
N GLY A 43 5.63 -2.24 14.22
CA GLY A 43 4.78 -3.39 13.96
C GLY A 43 4.14 -3.32 12.56
N LEU A 44 3.46 -2.22 12.24
CA LEU A 44 2.84 -2.01 10.93
C LEU A 44 3.86 -2.21 9.78
N CYS A 45 5.06 -1.65 9.92
CA CYS A 45 6.14 -1.79 8.95
C CYS A 45 6.65 -3.24 8.84
N SER A 46 6.78 -3.97 9.95
CA SER A 46 7.16 -5.38 9.95
C SER A 46 6.16 -6.27 9.21
N GLY A 47 4.86 -5.93 9.23
CA GLY A 47 3.87 -6.59 8.38
C GLY A 47 4.18 -6.45 6.89
N TYR A 48 4.60 -5.27 6.45
CA TYR A 48 5.00 -5.02 5.06
C TYR A 48 6.38 -5.57 4.69
N VAL A 49 7.30 -5.67 5.63
CA VAL A 49 8.55 -6.41 5.44
C VAL A 49 8.23 -7.89 5.18
N LEU A 50 7.27 -8.48 5.90
CA LEU A 50 6.83 -9.85 5.64
C LEU A 50 6.24 -10.00 4.22
N HIS A 51 5.36 -9.09 3.79
CA HIS A 51 4.84 -9.10 2.41
C HIS A 51 5.96 -8.96 1.38
N THR A 52 6.94 -8.10 1.64
CA THR A 52 8.13 -7.94 0.79
C THR A 52 8.92 -9.23 0.69
N ALA A 53 9.19 -9.90 1.81
CA ALA A 53 9.92 -11.16 1.84
C ALA A 53 9.18 -12.26 1.07
N LEU A 54 7.86 -12.40 1.28
CA LEU A 54 7.03 -13.35 0.55
C LEU A 54 7.04 -13.09 -0.95
N MET A 55 6.94 -11.82 -1.35
CA MET A 55 7.00 -11.43 -2.75
C MET A 55 8.37 -11.74 -3.38
N VAL A 56 9.47 -11.39 -2.72
CA VAL A 56 10.83 -11.67 -3.20
C VAL A 56 11.05 -13.18 -3.37
N ALA A 57 10.58 -13.98 -2.41
CA ALA A 57 10.71 -15.44 -2.46
C ALA A 57 9.86 -16.08 -3.57
N GLY A 58 8.64 -15.58 -3.80
CA GLY A 58 7.68 -16.20 -4.71
C GLY A 58 7.73 -15.69 -6.16
N LEU A 59 8.06 -14.41 -6.38
CA LEU A 59 7.86 -13.78 -7.69
C LEU A 59 8.79 -14.35 -8.76
N ALA A 60 10.07 -14.55 -8.45
CA ALA A 60 11.01 -15.08 -9.44
C ALA A 60 10.64 -16.51 -9.87
N ALA A 61 10.18 -17.35 -8.93
CA ALA A 61 9.70 -18.69 -9.21
C ALA A 61 8.43 -18.67 -10.09
N LEU A 62 7.49 -17.77 -9.80
CA LEU A 62 6.29 -17.57 -10.62
C LEU A 62 6.64 -17.16 -12.06
N LEU A 63 7.51 -16.16 -12.23
CA LEU A 63 7.92 -15.68 -13.56
C LEU A 63 8.67 -16.75 -14.37
N ALA A 64 9.45 -17.61 -13.72
CA ALA A 64 10.17 -18.69 -14.39
C ALA A 64 9.25 -19.86 -14.78
N GLY A 65 8.22 -20.15 -13.98
CA GLY A 65 7.35 -21.31 -14.17
C GLY A 65 6.23 -21.11 -15.19
N MET A 66 5.83 -19.86 -15.48
CA MET A 66 4.67 -19.56 -16.32
C MET A 66 4.97 -18.42 -17.32
N PRO A 67 5.30 -18.75 -18.58
CA PRO A 67 5.47 -17.76 -19.64
C PRO A 67 4.23 -16.86 -19.75
N GLY A 68 4.43 -15.53 -19.79
CA GLY A 68 3.34 -14.56 -19.88
C GLY A 68 2.58 -14.28 -18.56
N VAL A 69 2.95 -14.91 -17.43
CA VAL A 69 2.30 -14.66 -16.13
C VAL A 69 2.36 -13.19 -15.70
N LEU A 70 3.43 -12.48 -16.06
CA LEU A 70 3.57 -11.05 -15.77
C LEU A 70 2.45 -10.24 -16.43
N GLY A 71 2.03 -10.61 -17.65
CA GLY A 71 0.91 -9.97 -18.32
C GLY A 71 -0.41 -10.20 -17.58
N TRP A 72 -0.68 -11.44 -17.16
CA TRP A 72 -1.86 -11.76 -16.36
C TRP A 72 -1.88 -11.04 -15.01
N ILE A 73 -0.74 -10.97 -14.32
CA ILE A 73 -0.59 -10.21 -13.08
C ILE A 73 -0.83 -8.73 -13.33
N THR A 74 -0.38 -8.19 -14.47
CA THR A 74 -0.58 -6.78 -14.81
C THR A 74 -2.05 -6.46 -15.06
N VAL A 75 -2.76 -7.30 -15.82
CA VAL A 75 -4.22 -7.16 -15.99
C VAL A 75 -4.95 -7.26 -14.65
N ALA A 76 -4.58 -8.25 -13.82
CA ALA A 76 -5.19 -8.45 -12.50
C ALA A 76 -4.98 -7.24 -11.58
N GLY A 77 -3.76 -6.68 -11.54
CA GLY A 77 -3.48 -5.51 -10.71
C GLY A 77 -4.08 -4.20 -11.25
N ALA A 78 -4.19 -4.05 -12.58
CA ALA A 78 -4.91 -2.94 -13.17
C ALA A 78 -6.41 -3.01 -12.83
N ALA A 79 -7.03 -4.19 -12.96
CA ALA A 79 -8.40 -4.43 -12.54
C ALA A 79 -8.59 -4.18 -11.04
N TYR A 80 -7.62 -4.59 -10.20
CA TYR A 80 -7.64 -4.31 -8.78
C TYR A 80 -7.54 -2.81 -8.47
N LEU A 81 -6.66 -2.05 -9.15
CA LEU A 81 -6.59 -0.59 -9.00
C LEU A 81 -7.90 0.10 -9.38
N LEU A 82 -8.54 -0.34 -10.46
CA LEU A 82 -9.84 0.17 -10.88
C LEU A 82 -10.92 -0.15 -9.83
N TRP A 83 -10.97 -1.39 -9.34
CA TRP A 83 -11.89 -1.79 -8.29
C TRP A 83 -11.65 -1.00 -7.00
N LEU A 84 -10.41 -0.94 -6.52
CA LEU A 84 -10.06 -0.27 -5.28
C LEU A 84 -10.25 1.24 -5.39
N GLY A 85 -9.83 1.84 -6.49
CA GLY A 85 -10.04 3.25 -6.80
C GLY A 85 -11.54 3.60 -6.83
N THR A 86 -12.36 2.82 -7.53
CA THR A 86 -13.81 3.05 -7.55
C THR A 86 -14.46 2.79 -6.19
N ALA A 87 -14.04 1.79 -5.42
CA ALA A 87 -14.51 1.56 -4.06
C ALA A 87 -14.14 2.72 -3.11
N THR A 88 -12.94 3.28 -3.27
CA THR A 88 -12.45 4.44 -2.54
C THR A 88 -13.25 5.69 -2.92
N ILE A 89 -13.52 5.90 -4.21
CA ILE A 89 -14.41 6.97 -4.71
C ILE A 89 -15.85 6.79 -4.26
N ARG A 90 -16.36 5.57 -4.03
CA ARG A 90 -17.72 5.36 -3.53
C ARG A 90 -17.84 5.62 -2.04
N SER A 91 -16.82 5.24 -1.27
CA SER A 91 -16.81 5.37 0.20
C SER A 91 -16.33 6.75 0.69
N TRP A 92 -15.80 7.61 -0.19
CA TRP A 92 -15.17 8.89 0.19
C TRP A 92 -16.01 9.76 1.13
N ARG A 93 -17.34 9.84 0.97
CA ARG A 93 -18.22 10.67 1.83
C ARG A 93 -18.22 10.21 3.28
N GLY A 94 -17.99 8.93 3.54
CA GLY A 94 -17.86 8.35 4.87
C GLY A 94 -16.44 8.41 5.45
N ALA A 95 -15.45 8.86 4.66
CA ALA A 95 -14.07 8.91 5.10
C ALA A 95 -13.89 9.88 6.28
N SER A 96 -13.20 9.39 7.30
CA SER A 96 -12.93 10.09 8.55
C SER A 96 -11.59 9.61 9.10
N PHE A 97 -10.87 10.50 9.78
CA PHE A 97 -9.71 10.12 10.58
C PHE A 97 -10.22 9.58 11.93
N THR A 98 -10.64 8.31 11.96
CA THR A 98 -11.16 7.72 13.20
C THR A 98 -10.06 7.07 14.02
N ALA A 99 -10.09 7.29 15.33
CA ALA A 99 -9.44 6.40 16.28
C ALA A 99 -10.45 5.34 16.72
N ALA A 100 -10.01 4.09 16.95
CA ALA A 100 -10.79 3.21 17.82
C ALA A 100 -10.75 3.84 19.23
N ALA A 101 -11.84 3.72 20.00
CA ALA A 101 -11.86 4.20 21.39
C ALA A 101 -10.74 3.48 22.16
N ALA A 102 -9.62 4.19 22.33
CA ALA A 102 -8.46 3.66 23.04
C ALA A 102 -8.79 3.67 24.52
N VAL A 103 -8.97 2.49 25.12
CA VAL A 103 -8.90 2.35 26.57
C VAL A 103 -7.42 2.47 26.94
N ASP A 104 -7.05 3.63 27.46
CA ASP A 104 -5.74 3.88 28.06
C ASP A 104 -5.48 2.77 29.08
N ASN A 105 -4.59 1.84 28.73
CA ASN A 105 -4.18 0.78 29.62
C ASN A 105 -2.74 1.07 30.04
N PRO A 106 -2.55 1.73 31.20
CA PRO A 106 -1.22 1.97 31.76
C PRO A 106 -0.61 0.61 32.13
N GLY A 107 0.14 0.02 31.20
CA GLY A 107 0.67 -1.34 31.30
C GLY A 107 0.74 -2.12 29.98
N GLN A 108 0.32 -1.55 28.85
CA GLN A 108 0.44 -2.25 27.56
C GLN A 108 1.91 -2.58 27.22
N ASN A 109 2.21 -3.88 27.17
CA ASN A 109 3.47 -4.44 26.72
C ASN A 109 3.82 -3.90 25.30
N GLN A 110 5.02 -3.34 25.14
CA GLN A 110 5.50 -2.83 23.85
C GLN A 110 5.52 -3.93 22.78
N LEU A 111 5.84 -5.16 23.17
CA LEU A 111 5.80 -6.32 22.28
C LEU A 111 4.38 -6.61 21.79
N ARG A 112 3.37 -6.54 22.68
CA ARG A 112 1.97 -6.73 22.29
C ARG A 112 1.53 -5.66 21.30
N THR A 113 1.94 -4.41 21.52
CA THR A 113 1.67 -3.29 20.61
C THR A 113 2.32 -3.50 19.24
N PHE A 114 3.56 -3.99 19.23
CA PHE A 114 4.26 -4.34 18.00
C PHE A 114 3.56 -5.48 17.24
N LEU A 115 3.24 -6.58 17.92
CA LEU A 115 2.57 -7.73 17.31
C LEU A 115 1.17 -7.37 16.78
N GLN A 116 0.43 -6.50 17.48
CA GLN A 116 -0.84 -5.97 16.98
C GLN A 116 -0.67 -5.14 15.71
N GLY A 117 0.36 -4.28 15.64
CA GLY A 117 0.66 -3.53 14.41
C GLY A 117 1.05 -4.47 13.27
N MET A 118 1.90 -5.45 13.54
CA MET A 118 2.33 -6.45 12.56
C MET A 118 1.15 -7.26 12.02
N GLY A 119 0.23 -7.70 12.89
CA GLY A 119 -1.00 -8.36 12.47
C GLY A 119 -1.94 -7.45 11.68
N THR A 120 -2.05 -6.17 12.08
CA THR A 120 -2.91 -5.18 11.42
C THR A 120 -2.51 -4.98 9.95
N SER A 121 -1.24 -4.66 9.67
CA SER A 121 -0.76 -4.53 8.29
C SER A 121 -0.62 -5.88 7.59
N GLY A 122 -0.17 -6.92 8.29
CA GLY A 122 0.09 -8.23 7.71
C GLY A 122 -1.16 -8.92 7.15
N ILE A 123 -2.31 -8.72 7.79
CA ILE A 123 -3.61 -9.26 7.35
C ILE A 123 -4.42 -8.22 6.56
N ASN A 124 -3.89 -7.00 6.38
CA ASN A 124 -4.58 -5.94 5.65
C ASN A 124 -4.79 -6.35 4.18
N PRO A 125 -6.04 -6.54 3.72
CA PRO A 125 -6.30 -6.93 2.33
C PRO A 125 -5.81 -5.88 1.33
N LYS A 126 -5.81 -4.59 1.71
CA LYS A 126 -5.24 -3.51 0.89
C LYS A 126 -3.75 -3.75 0.63
N GLY A 127 -3.01 -4.09 1.69
CA GLY A 127 -1.57 -4.36 1.65
C GLY A 127 -1.24 -5.62 0.86
N LEU A 128 -1.92 -6.73 1.17
CA LEU A 128 -1.74 -8.01 0.46
C LEU A 128 -1.95 -7.86 -1.04
N LEU A 129 -3.06 -7.24 -1.45
CA LEU A 129 -3.38 -7.07 -2.85
C LEU A 129 -2.46 -6.07 -3.55
N PHE A 130 -1.93 -5.07 -2.85
CA PHE A 130 -0.87 -4.21 -3.39
C PHE A 130 0.40 -5.02 -3.73
N TYR A 131 0.88 -5.85 -2.81
CA TYR A 131 2.07 -6.67 -3.06
C TYR A 131 1.87 -7.74 -4.14
N VAL A 132 0.69 -8.37 -4.18
CA VAL A 132 0.41 -9.44 -5.15
C VAL A 132 0.12 -8.88 -6.54
N ALA A 133 -0.64 -7.80 -6.64
CA ALA A 133 -1.18 -7.36 -7.92
C ALA A 133 -0.44 -6.14 -8.49
N LEU A 134 0.08 -5.25 -7.65
CA LEU A 134 0.66 -3.98 -8.10
C LEU A 134 2.17 -3.97 -8.17
N VAL A 135 2.87 -4.42 -7.12
CA VAL A 135 4.34 -4.37 -7.11
C VAL A 135 4.97 -5.11 -8.30
N PRO A 136 4.48 -6.29 -8.76
CA PRO A 136 5.07 -6.99 -9.89
C PRO A 136 5.02 -6.20 -11.21
N GLN A 137 4.10 -5.26 -11.35
CA GLN A 137 3.95 -4.43 -12.57
C GLN A 137 5.12 -3.47 -12.77
N PHE A 138 5.85 -3.18 -11.70
CA PHE A 138 7.01 -2.30 -11.73
C PHE A 138 8.33 -3.07 -11.84
N VAL A 139 8.25 -4.39 -12.01
CA VAL A 139 9.40 -5.28 -12.22
C VAL A 139 9.53 -5.58 -13.71
N SER A 140 10.73 -5.43 -14.24
CA SER A 140 11.05 -5.81 -15.63
C SER A 140 11.99 -7.01 -15.65
N ALA A 141 11.59 -8.08 -16.32
CA ALA A 141 12.42 -9.27 -16.51
C ALA A 141 13.63 -9.01 -17.43
N GLU A 142 13.55 -7.99 -18.28
CA GLU A 142 14.60 -7.59 -19.24
C GLU A 142 15.59 -6.59 -18.65
N ALA A 143 15.32 -6.04 -17.46
CA ALA A 143 16.20 -5.07 -16.83
C ALA A 143 17.48 -5.73 -16.30
N PRO A 144 18.61 -5.00 -16.23
CA PRO A 144 19.89 -5.54 -15.73
C PRO A 144 19.87 -6.03 -14.28
N LEU A 145 18.91 -5.56 -13.46
CA LEU A 145 18.79 -5.99 -12.07
C LEU A 145 17.97 -7.30 -11.98
N PRO A 146 18.38 -8.30 -11.20
CA PRO A 146 17.57 -9.50 -11.01
C PRO A 146 16.20 -9.19 -10.39
N VAL A 147 15.17 -9.96 -10.78
CA VAL A 147 13.78 -9.83 -10.28
C VAL A 147 13.67 -9.80 -8.75
N PRO A 148 14.34 -10.69 -7.97
CA PRO A 148 14.30 -10.62 -6.52
C PRO A 148 14.81 -9.29 -5.95
N VAL A 149 15.87 -8.74 -6.56
CA VAL A 149 16.47 -7.47 -6.12
C VAL A 149 15.54 -6.30 -6.42
N GLN A 150 14.94 -6.25 -7.62
CA GLN A 150 13.94 -5.24 -7.96
C GLN A 150 12.74 -5.30 -6.99
N SER A 151 12.22 -6.50 -6.74
CA SER A 151 11.08 -6.74 -5.84
C SER A 151 11.38 -6.30 -4.41
N GLY A 152 12.58 -6.60 -3.92
CA GLY A 152 13.04 -6.16 -2.60
C GLY A 152 13.16 -4.64 -2.51
N LEU A 153 13.73 -3.99 -3.53
CA LEU A 153 13.84 -2.53 -3.58
C LEU A 153 12.47 -1.85 -3.57
N LEU A 154 11.52 -2.31 -4.39
CA LEU A 154 10.16 -1.77 -4.44
C LEU A 154 9.44 -1.98 -3.11
N GLY A 155 9.47 -3.21 -2.57
CA GLY A 155 8.83 -3.53 -1.30
C GLY A 155 9.40 -2.72 -0.12
N LEU A 156 10.73 -2.61 0.00
CA LEU A 156 11.36 -1.81 1.05
C LEU A 156 11.12 -0.31 0.87
N THR A 157 11.02 0.17 -0.37
CA THR A 157 10.63 1.57 -0.64
C THR A 157 9.23 1.85 -0.11
N PHE A 158 8.28 0.94 -0.30
CA PHE A 158 6.95 1.07 0.29
C PHE A 158 6.98 1.02 1.83
N VAL A 159 7.78 0.12 2.42
CA VAL A 159 7.97 0.07 3.88
C VAL A 159 8.46 1.41 4.44
N LEU A 160 9.43 2.05 3.78
CA LEU A 160 9.96 3.35 4.18
C LEU A 160 8.92 4.47 4.04
N LEU A 161 8.18 4.49 2.92
CA LEU A 161 7.08 5.45 2.73
C LEU A 161 5.99 5.27 3.79
N ALA A 162 5.59 4.03 4.06
CA ALA A 162 4.62 3.70 5.10
C ALA A 162 5.13 4.14 6.49
N ALA A 163 6.40 3.90 6.80
CA ALA A 163 7.00 4.33 8.07
C ALA A 163 6.92 5.85 8.25
N VAL A 164 7.24 6.62 7.21
CA VAL A 164 7.13 8.09 7.22
C VAL A 164 5.68 8.53 7.40
N VAL A 165 4.77 8.05 6.55
CA VAL A 165 3.36 8.45 6.59
C VAL A 165 2.72 8.09 7.92
N TYR A 166 2.93 6.87 8.42
CA TYR A 166 2.28 6.38 9.64
C TYR A 166 2.86 7.03 10.90
N THR A 167 4.14 7.38 10.89
CA THR A 167 4.75 8.23 11.92
C THR A 167 4.13 9.62 11.92
N CYS A 168 4.00 10.26 10.76
CA CYS A 168 3.34 11.56 10.65
C CYS A 168 1.88 11.50 11.14
N VAL A 169 1.15 10.43 10.79
CA VAL A 169 -0.23 10.21 11.23
C VAL A 169 -0.31 10.06 12.76
N ALA A 170 0.59 9.29 13.37
CA ALA A 170 0.63 9.13 14.82
C ALA A 170 0.95 10.46 15.53
N LEU A 171 1.97 11.18 15.07
CA LEU A 171 2.38 12.49 15.62
C LEU A 171 1.28 13.53 15.51
N LEU A 172 0.57 13.56 14.37
CA LEU A 172 -0.49 14.53 14.10
C LEU A 172 -1.88 14.04 14.52
N SER A 173 -1.98 12.91 15.23
CA SER A 173 -3.25 12.25 15.56
C SER A 173 -4.30 13.19 16.18
N ARG A 174 -3.94 14.02 17.17
CA ARG A 174 -4.84 15.02 17.77
C ARG A 174 -5.33 16.05 16.76
N LYS A 175 -4.42 16.56 15.92
CA LYS A 175 -4.72 17.53 14.86
C LYS A 175 -5.57 16.91 13.75
N LEU A 176 -5.32 15.66 13.39
CA LEU A 176 -6.09 14.90 12.41
C LEU A 176 -7.51 14.65 12.91
N LEU A 177 -7.72 14.32 14.19
CA LEU A 177 -9.06 14.20 14.77
C LEU A 177 -9.81 15.53 14.84
N GLN A 178 -9.11 16.63 15.13
CA GLN A 178 -9.68 17.97 15.12
C GLN A 178 -9.91 18.50 13.70
N SER A 179 -9.34 17.87 12.68
CA SER A 179 -9.55 18.26 11.29
C SER A 179 -10.96 17.90 10.84
N ARG A 180 -11.53 18.74 9.97
CA ARG A 180 -12.90 18.52 9.49
C ARG A 180 -12.96 17.21 8.66
N PRO A 181 -14.09 16.48 8.69
CA PRO A 181 -14.31 15.31 7.83
C PRO A 181 -14.01 15.59 6.35
N GLY A 182 -14.15 16.84 5.91
CA GLY A 182 -13.78 17.30 4.57
C GLY A 182 -12.33 17.01 4.17
N ALA A 183 -11.36 17.04 5.08
CA ALA A 183 -9.96 16.76 4.77
C ALA A 183 -9.74 15.28 4.43
N ALA A 184 -10.23 14.37 5.29
CA ALA A 184 -10.22 12.93 5.04
C ALA A 184 -10.95 12.59 3.73
N ARG A 185 -12.14 13.16 3.52
CA ARG A 185 -12.93 13.04 2.28
C ARG A 185 -12.14 13.45 1.03
N LYS A 186 -11.45 14.59 1.07
CA LYS A 186 -10.65 15.10 -0.07
C LYS A 186 -9.48 14.17 -0.39
N VAL A 187 -8.73 13.74 0.63
CA VAL A 187 -7.60 12.81 0.45
C VAL A 187 -8.09 11.48 -0.10
N THR A 188 -9.14 10.90 0.49
CA THR A 188 -9.73 9.65 0.00
C THR A 188 -10.23 9.77 -1.44
N LEU A 189 -10.95 10.84 -1.78
CA LEU A 189 -11.43 11.06 -3.15
C LEU A 189 -10.26 11.22 -4.14
N ALA A 190 -9.26 12.04 -3.81
CA ALA A 190 -8.09 12.25 -4.65
C ALA A 190 -7.32 10.94 -4.86
N SER A 191 -7.08 10.17 -3.81
CA SER A 191 -6.46 8.84 -3.91
C SER A 191 -7.25 7.92 -4.84
N GLY A 192 -8.57 7.86 -4.65
CA GLY A 192 -9.43 7.04 -5.49
C GLY A 192 -9.37 7.42 -6.97
N ILE A 193 -9.40 8.72 -7.30
CA ILE A 193 -9.27 9.21 -8.68
C ILE A 193 -7.91 8.83 -9.27
N ILE A 194 -6.83 9.04 -8.52
CA ILE A 194 -5.47 8.71 -8.97
C ILE A 194 -5.35 7.21 -9.24
N MET A 195 -5.90 6.37 -8.36
CA MET A 195 -5.87 4.90 -8.52
C MET A 195 -6.67 4.44 -9.73
N VAL A 196 -7.85 5.02 -9.99
CA VAL A 196 -8.62 4.73 -11.21
C VAL A 196 -7.84 5.15 -12.46
N GLY A 197 -7.27 6.35 -12.46
CA GLY A 197 -6.47 6.85 -13.58
C GLY A 197 -5.28 5.95 -13.89
N LEU A 198 -4.51 5.58 -12.88
CA LEU A 198 -3.37 4.66 -13.01
C LEU A 198 -3.81 3.29 -13.51
N GLY A 199 -4.87 2.72 -12.93
CA GLY A 199 -5.41 1.42 -13.36
C GLY A 199 -5.87 1.42 -14.81
N ALA A 200 -6.48 2.52 -15.27
CA ALA A 200 -6.90 2.67 -16.67
C ALA A 200 -5.70 2.77 -17.62
N VAL A 201 -4.68 3.55 -17.26
CA VAL A 201 -3.44 3.66 -18.05
C VAL A 201 -2.75 2.31 -18.17
N LEU A 202 -2.54 1.61 -17.05
CA LEU A 202 -1.92 0.29 -17.02
C LEU A 202 -2.68 -0.73 -17.88
N LEU A 203 -4.01 -0.75 -17.78
CA LEU A 203 -4.83 -1.64 -18.59
C LEU A 203 -4.75 -1.30 -20.09
N SER A 204 -4.72 -0.01 -20.43
CA SER A 204 -4.60 0.44 -21.82
C SER A 204 -3.27 0.04 -22.45
N GLU A 205 -2.15 0.17 -21.72
CA GLU A 205 -0.83 -0.25 -22.21
C GLU A 205 -0.76 -1.76 -22.46
N GLN A 206 -1.49 -2.56 -21.69
CA GLN A 206 -1.55 -4.01 -21.90
C GLN A 206 -2.42 -4.40 -23.10
N LEU A 207 -3.54 -3.68 -23.33
CA LEU A 207 -4.54 -4.04 -24.35
C LEU A 207 -4.21 -3.50 -25.74
N LEU A 208 -3.59 -2.31 -25.84
CA LEU A 208 -3.28 -1.68 -27.13
C LEU A 208 -2.39 -2.55 -28.04
N PRO A 209 -1.31 -3.19 -27.56
CA PRO A 209 -0.48 -4.07 -28.39
C PRO A 209 -1.22 -5.34 -28.83
N LEU A 210 -2.11 -5.86 -27.98
CA LEU A 210 -2.91 -7.05 -28.30
C LEU A 210 -3.95 -6.75 -29.39
N ILE A 211 -4.58 -5.57 -29.33
CA ILE A 211 -5.55 -5.14 -30.34
C ILE A 211 -4.84 -4.81 -31.66
N ALA A 212 -3.68 -4.14 -31.61
CA ALA A 212 -2.89 -3.81 -32.80
C ALA A 212 -2.32 -5.04 -33.52
N GLY A 213 -2.06 -6.14 -32.80
CA GLY A 213 -1.63 -7.41 -33.41
C GLY A 213 -2.77 -8.24 -34.01
N LEU A 214 -4.03 -7.86 -33.77
CA LEU A 214 -5.22 -8.50 -34.34
C LEU A 214 -5.78 -7.75 -35.57
N ALA A 215 -5.25 -6.55 -35.88
CA ALA A 215 -5.62 -5.71 -37.01
C ALA A 215 -4.58 -5.83 -38.13
#